data_AF-A0A9P8III3-F1
#
_entry.id   AF-A0A9P8III3-F1
#
_cell.length_a   1.000
_cell.length_b   1.000
_cell.length_c   1.000
_cell.angle_alpha   90.00
_cell.angle_beta   90.00
_cell.angle_gamma   90.00
#
_symmetry.space_group_name_H-M   'P 1'
#
loop_
_entity.id
_entity.type
_entity.pdbx_description
1 polymer ?
#
loop_
_entity_poly.entity_id
_entity_poly.type
_entity_poly.pdbx_seq_one_letter_code
_entity_poly.pdbx_strand_id
1 'polypeptide(L)'
;MANTSPITFAPAFPIPLVFDVQERIQQLHSYLDPSNPLYQPEQQHINIKAAIQLYEDGKLDGLQQVYIMDGKVVAREVALNRTTWAWSEFRMLLRLIPHLGGDGTVYGIIAMNDTGSDISTIFDVNMPYLGNSRGYAGWAGFATISGAGGMVGVFPKINVQVRLVGDDNLPWSDWILEEAVVRPAGPGIPQLSGYGIREVLYLATGPGNHVLAVSATKGGLASLL
;
A
#
# COMPACT_ATOMS: atom_id res chain seq x y z
N MET A 1 31.06 4.50 11.96
CA MET A 1 30.79 4.25 10.53
C MET A 1 29.41 3.61 10.48
N ALA A 2 28.44 4.24 9.81
CA ALA A 2 27.09 3.70 9.72
C ALA A 2 27.11 2.45 8.83
N ASN A 3 26.65 1.32 9.35
CA ASN A 3 26.60 0.05 8.64
C ASN A 3 25.43 0.11 7.65
N THR A 4 25.69 0.50 6.40
CA THR A 4 24.67 0.57 5.35
C THR A 4 24.48 -0.80 4.72
N SER A 5 23.71 -1.66 5.39
CA SER A 5 23.15 -2.83 4.74
C SER A 5 22.29 -2.39 3.53
N PRO A 6 22.31 -3.11 2.41
CA PRO A 6 21.41 -2.81 1.28
C PRO A 6 19.96 -2.79 1.76
N ILE A 7 19.19 -1.78 1.37
CA ILE A 7 17.75 -1.74 1.65
C ILE A 7 17.10 -2.82 0.78
N THR A 8 16.66 -3.90 1.40
CA THR A 8 15.95 -4.99 0.73
C THR A 8 14.46 -4.75 0.85
N PHE A 9 13.79 -4.56 -0.28
CA PHE A 9 12.33 -4.62 -0.33
C PHE A 9 11.95 -6.07 -0.24
N ALA A 10 11.12 -6.40 0.74
CA ALA A 10 10.46 -7.68 0.66
C ALA A 10 9.19 -7.52 -0.18
N PRO A 11 8.89 -8.50 -1.02
CA PRO A 11 7.53 -8.65 -1.51
C PRO A 11 6.59 -8.86 -0.32
N ALA A 12 5.28 -8.65 -0.53
CA ALA A 12 4.25 -8.84 0.50
C ALA A 12 4.15 -10.28 1.10
N PHE A 13 5.11 -11.18 0.77
CA PHE A 13 5.29 -12.56 1.22
C PHE A 13 6.80 -12.93 1.30
N PRO A 14 7.23 -13.88 2.17
CA PRO A 14 8.64 -14.26 2.34
C PRO A 14 9.12 -15.21 1.22
N ILE A 15 10.41 -15.10 0.83
CA ILE A 15 11.10 -15.65 -0.38
C ILE A 15 11.12 -14.57 -1.49
N PRO A 16 12.11 -14.44 -2.41
CA PRO A 16 11.97 -13.49 -3.50
C PRO A 16 10.75 -13.92 -4.32
N LEU A 17 9.60 -13.31 -4.05
CA LEU A 17 8.42 -13.45 -4.87
C LEU A 17 8.83 -12.80 -6.19
N VAL A 18 9.15 -13.64 -7.17
CA VAL A 18 8.70 -13.35 -8.53
C VAL A 18 7.26 -12.90 -8.34
N PHE A 19 6.95 -11.64 -8.67
CA PHE A 19 5.57 -11.16 -8.63
C PHE A 19 4.73 -12.21 -9.34
N ASP A 20 3.86 -12.89 -8.58
CA ASP A 20 3.11 -14.00 -9.13
C ASP A 20 1.99 -13.38 -9.96
N VAL A 21 2.31 -13.16 -11.24
CA VAL A 21 1.41 -12.61 -12.23
C VAL A 21 0.10 -13.40 -12.24
N GLN A 22 0.15 -14.72 -12.04
CA GLN A 22 -1.03 -15.57 -12.03
C GLN A 22 -1.87 -15.36 -10.78
N GLU A 23 -1.25 -15.27 -9.60
CA GLU A 23 -1.96 -14.95 -8.36
C GLU A 23 -2.60 -13.56 -8.43
N ARG A 24 -1.90 -12.56 -8.99
CA ARG A 24 -2.48 -11.22 -9.18
C ARG A 24 -3.65 -11.24 -10.15
N ILE A 25 -3.54 -11.95 -11.28
CA ILE A 25 -4.65 -12.09 -12.23
C ILE A 25 -5.87 -12.70 -11.53
N GLN A 26 -5.69 -13.74 -10.71
CA GLN A 26 -6.77 -14.33 -9.92
C GLN A 26 -7.39 -13.34 -8.94
N GLN A 27 -6.57 -12.56 -8.23
CA GLN A 27 -7.05 -11.49 -7.35
C GLN A 27 -7.85 -10.44 -8.12
N LEU A 28 -7.39 -10.01 -9.29
CA LEU A 28 -8.11 -9.04 -10.13
C LEU A 28 -9.44 -9.60 -10.64
N HIS A 29 -9.49 -10.88 -11.02
CA HIS A 29 -10.76 -11.54 -11.35
C HIS A 29 -11.72 -11.57 -10.15
N SER A 30 -11.20 -11.79 -8.94
CA SER A 30 -12.02 -11.80 -7.73
C SER A 30 -12.70 -10.45 -7.48
N TYR A 31 -12.08 -9.33 -7.86
CA TYR A 31 -12.67 -8.00 -7.74
C TYR A 31 -13.84 -7.74 -8.69
N LEU A 32 -14.01 -8.60 -9.70
CA LEU A 32 -15.14 -8.57 -10.64
C LEU A 32 -16.29 -9.49 -10.21
N ASP A 33 -16.13 -10.25 -9.13
CA ASP A 33 -17.16 -11.17 -8.61
C ASP A 33 -18.05 -10.45 -7.58
N PRO A 34 -19.37 -10.30 -7.84
CA PRO A 34 -20.29 -9.62 -6.91
C PRO A 34 -20.43 -10.30 -5.54
N SER A 35 -20.01 -11.57 -5.41
CA SER A 35 -20.00 -12.29 -4.14
C SER A 35 -18.76 -12.02 -3.28
N ASN A 36 -17.73 -11.37 -3.85
CA ASN A 36 -16.53 -11.01 -3.14
C ASN A 36 -16.78 -9.79 -2.22
N PRO A 37 -16.42 -9.85 -0.92
CA PRO A 37 -16.47 -8.70 -0.02
C PRO A 37 -15.69 -7.46 -0.49
N LEU A 38 -14.76 -7.63 -1.43
CA LEU A 38 -13.93 -6.59 -2.05
C LEU A 38 -14.32 -6.31 -3.51
N TYR A 39 -15.53 -6.70 -3.92
CA TYR A 39 -16.08 -6.42 -5.24
C TYR A 39 -15.98 -4.92 -5.58
N GLN A 40 -15.50 -4.63 -6.78
CA GLN A 40 -15.27 -3.27 -7.24
C GLN A 40 -16.47 -2.77 -8.07
N PRO A 41 -16.78 -1.46 -8.03
CA PRO A 41 -17.84 -0.85 -8.82
C PRO A 41 -17.69 -1.13 -10.32
N GLU A 42 -18.79 -1.27 -11.06
CA GLU A 42 -18.81 -1.57 -12.50
C GLU A 42 -17.96 -0.61 -13.33
N GLN A 43 -17.88 0.66 -12.91
CA GLN A 43 -17.06 1.68 -13.55
C GLN A 43 -15.56 1.34 -13.57
N GLN A 44 -15.07 0.55 -12.60
CA GLN A 44 -13.68 0.10 -12.52
C GLN A 44 -13.42 -1.19 -13.30
N HIS A 45 -14.47 -1.92 -13.71
CA HIS A 45 -14.30 -3.21 -14.37
C HIS A 45 -13.48 -3.12 -15.65
N ILE A 46 -13.62 -2.01 -16.39
CA ILE A 46 -12.85 -1.78 -17.62
C ILE A 46 -11.34 -1.68 -17.35
N ASN A 47 -10.95 -1.02 -16.25
CA ASN A 47 -9.55 -0.86 -15.86
C ASN A 47 -8.98 -2.15 -15.28
N ILE A 48 -9.76 -2.87 -14.48
CA ILE A 48 -9.39 -4.17 -13.92
C ILE A 48 -9.18 -5.19 -15.04
N LYS A 49 -10.09 -5.25 -16.02
CA LYS A 49 -9.95 -6.11 -17.21
C LYS A 49 -8.72 -5.75 -18.05
N ALA A 50 -8.44 -4.45 -18.21
CA ALA A 50 -7.23 -4.02 -18.92
C ALA A 50 -5.95 -4.38 -18.14
N ALA A 51 -5.95 -4.26 -16.81
CA ALA A 51 -4.82 -4.69 -15.99
C ALA A 51 -4.56 -6.20 -16.13
N ILE A 52 -5.62 -7.03 -16.08
CA ILE A 52 -5.53 -8.48 -16.34
C ILE A 52 -4.89 -8.75 -17.70
N GLN A 53 -5.40 -8.13 -18.76
CA GLN A 53 -4.85 -8.31 -20.10
C GLN A 53 -3.38 -7.90 -20.20
N LEU A 54 -2.97 -6.80 -19.55
CA LEU A 54 -1.59 -6.35 -19.58
C LEU A 54 -0.65 -7.30 -18.83
N TYR A 55 -1.13 -7.94 -17.76
CA TYR A 55 -0.41 -9.00 -17.06
C TYR A 55 -0.29 -10.27 -17.92
N GLU A 56 -1.39 -10.70 -18.55
CA GLU A 56 -1.41 -11.84 -19.48
C GLU A 56 -0.49 -11.63 -20.69
N ASP A 57 -0.43 -10.40 -21.20
CA ASP A 57 0.45 -9.97 -22.29
C ASP A 57 1.93 -9.83 -21.86
N GLY A 58 2.25 -9.94 -20.57
CA GLY A 58 3.59 -9.72 -20.02
C GLY A 58 4.07 -8.26 -20.09
N LYS A 59 3.15 -7.31 -20.26
CA LYS A 59 3.42 -5.86 -20.28
C LYS A 59 3.44 -5.24 -18.89
N LEU A 60 2.87 -5.91 -17.90
CA LEU A 60 3.02 -5.61 -16.48
C LEU A 60 3.76 -6.75 -15.80
N ASP A 61 4.72 -6.38 -14.96
CA ASP A 61 5.49 -7.28 -14.12
C ASP A 61 5.22 -7.08 -12.63
N GLY A 62 4.32 -6.15 -12.29
CA GLY A 62 3.99 -5.77 -10.91
C GLY A 62 5.09 -4.99 -10.20
N LEU A 63 6.19 -4.67 -10.88
CA LEU A 63 7.31 -3.90 -10.36
C LEU A 63 7.24 -2.44 -10.82
N GLN A 64 6.78 -2.22 -12.05
CA GLN A 64 6.63 -0.89 -12.62
C GLN A 64 5.31 -0.24 -12.23
N GLN A 65 5.35 1.04 -11.87
CA GLN A 65 4.15 1.84 -11.64
C GLN A 65 3.48 2.14 -12.98
N VAL A 66 2.21 1.75 -13.14
CA VAL A 66 1.45 1.96 -14.37
C VAL A 66 0.06 2.50 -14.05
N TYR A 67 -0.38 3.47 -14.85
CA TYR A 67 -1.69 4.09 -14.74
C TYR A 67 -2.59 3.56 -15.86
N ILE A 68 -3.77 3.05 -15.49
CA ILE A 68 -4.76 2.52 -16.42
C ILE A 68 -6.05 3.32 -16.24
N MET A 69 -6.55 3.90 -17.33
CA MET A 69 -7.82 4.63 -17.37
C MET A 69 -8.61 4.27 -18.61
N ASP A 70 -9.91 4.10 -18.45
CA ASP A 70 -10.85 3.68 -19.51
C ASP A 70 -10.32 2.48 -20.31
N GLY A 71 -9.68 1.54 -19.62
CA GLY A 71 -9.07 0.35 -20.20
C GLY A 71 -7.77 0.56 -20.98
N LYS A 72 -7.10 1.72 -20.83
CA LYS A 72 -5.87 2.07 -21.56
C LYS A 72 -4.75 2.48 -20.60
N VAL A 73 -3.52 2.09 -20.93
CA VAL A 73 -2.33 2.64 -20.27
C VAL A 73 -2.18 4.11 -20.65
N VAL A 74 -2.02 4.97 -19.65
CA VAL A 74 -1.89 6.42 -19.81
C VAL A 74 -0.63 6.93 -19.12
N ALA A 75 -0.12 8.08 -19.59
CA ALA A 75 0.95 8.78 -18.89
C ALA A 75 0.44 9.32 -17.55
N ARG A 76 1.35 9.49 -16.59
CA ARG A 76 1.05 10.00 -15.24
C ARG A 76 0.30 11.33 -15.30
N GLU A 77 0.75 12.27 -16.12
CA GLU A 77 0.14 13.61 -16.24
C GLU A 77 -1.29 13.54 -16.78
N VAL A 78 -1.58 12.55 -17.65
CA VAL A 78 -2.92 12.32 -18.18
C VAL A 78 -3.82 11.69 -17.12
N ALA A 79 -3.28 10.78 -16.31
CA ALA A 79 -3.99 10.19 -15.17
C ALA A 79 -4.33 11.21 -14.08
N LEU A 80 -3.41 12.16 -13.82
CA LEU A 80 -3.57 13.17 -12.79
C LEU A 80 -4.51 14.33 -13.18
N ASN A 81 -4.72 14.57 -14.49
CA ASN A 81 -5.49 15.69 -15.00
C ASN A 81 -6.97 15.36 -15.33
N ARG A 82 -7.49 14.16 -14.99
CA ARG A 82 -8.88 13.77 -15.28
C ARG A 82 -9.68 13.40 -14.03
N THR A 83 -10.99 13.57 -14.13
CA THR A 83 -11.99 13.36 -13.06
C THR A 83 -12.53 11.92 -13.03
N THR A 84 -11.69 10.89 -13.21
CA THR A 84 -12.12 9.46 -13.32
C THR A 84 -11.33 8.55 -12.40
N TRP A 85 -11.96 7.57 -11.75
CA TRP A 85 -11.39 6.67 -10.73
C TRP A 85 -10.00 6.10 -11.06
N ALA A 86 -9.01 6.28 -10.17
CA ALA A 86 -7.69 5.65 -10.28
C ALA A 86 -7.32 4.79 -9.07
N TRP A 87 -6.47 3.80 -9.32
CA TRP A 87 -5.86 2.91 -8.33
C TRP A 87 -4.43 3.37 -8.05
N SER A 88 -3.98 3.38 -6.79
CA SER A 88 -2.62 3.83 -6.44
C SER A 88 -2.00 2.98 -5.33
N GLU A 89 -0.80 2.46 -5.62
CA GLU A 89 0.03 1.69 -4.70
C GLU A 89 1.32 2.49 -4.41
N PHE A 90 1.75 2.47 -3.15
CA PHE A 90 2.92 3.18 -2.66
C PHE A 90 4.00 2.23 -2.21
N ARG A 91 5.24 2.55 -2.55
CA ARG A 91 6.43 1.94 -1.94
C ARG A 91 6.75 2.67 -0.64
N MET A 92 6.91 1.91 0.43
CA MET A 92 7.20 2.45 1.76
C MET A 92 8.29 1.62 2.43
N LEU A 93 9.08 2.27 3.26
CA LEU A 93 9.93 1.59 4.23
C LEU A 93 9.24 1.60 5.57
N LEU A 94 9.29 0.46 6.25
CA LEU A 94 8.66 0.16 7.53
C LEU A 94 9.75 -0.19 8.55
N ARG A 95 9.60 0.24 9.80
CA ARG A 95 10.42 -0.21 10.93
C ARG A 95 9.66 -0.23 12.24
N LEU A 96 10.13 -1.06 13.18
CA LEU A 96 9.77 -0.87 14.59
C LEU A 96 10.46 0.37 15.16
N ILE A 97 9.77 1.04 16.08
CA ILE A 97 10.21 2.32 16.62
C ILE A 97 11.37 2.10 17.62
N PRO A 98 12.55 2.70 17.40
CA PRO A 98 13.72 2.37 18.23
C PRO A 98 13.54 2.59 19.73
N HIS A 99 12.88 3.68 20.12
CA HIS A 99 12.64 3.98 21.55
C HIS A 99 11.58 3.07 22.22
N LEU A 100 10.84 2.28 21.43
CA LEU A 100 9.93 1.24 21.92
C LEU A 100 10.57 -0.16 21.83
N GLY A 101 11.89 -0.24 21.58
CA GLY A 101 12.63 -1.51 21.52
C GLY A 101 12.84 -2.06 20.12
N GLY A 102 12.48 -1.34 19.06
CA GLY A 102 12.92 -1.70 17.70
C GLY A 102 14.44 -1.58 17.57
N ASP A 103 15.08 -2.45 16.79
CA ASP A 103 16.54 -2.39 16.57
C ASP A 103 16.95 -1.46 15.43
N GLY A 104 15.97 -0.80 14.79
CA GLY A 104 16.19 0.10 13.66
C GLY A 104 16.24 -0.59 12.30
N THR A 105 16.02 -1.91 12.25
CA THR A 105 15.87 -2.65 10.98
C THR A 105 14.75 -2.05 10.15
N VAL A 106 15.04 -1.87 8.87
CA VAL A 106 14.12 -1.28 7.90
C VAL A 106 13.72 -2.34 6.88
N TYR A 107 12.44 -2.36 6.52
CA TYR A 107 11.83 -3.33 5.64
C TYR A 107 10.95 -2.64 4.60
N GLY A 108 11.13 -2.95 3.31
CA GLY A 108 10.29 -2.38 2.27
C GLY A 108 8.94 -3.09 2.16
N ILE A 109 7.86 -2.33 2.00
CA ILE A 109 6.50 -2.82 1.73
C ILE A 109 5.87 -2.02 0.58
N ILE A 110 4.90 -2.63 -0.10
CA ILE A 110 3.99 -1.94 -1.00
C ILE A 110 2.64 -1.87 -0.29
N ALA A 111 2.09 -0.67 -0.12
CA ALA A 111 0.77 -0.49 0.45
C ALA A 111 -0.13 0.26 -0.52
N MET A 112 -1.37 -0.19 -0.60
CA MET A 112 -2.43 0.53 -1.26
C MET A 112 -2.93 1.62 -0.34
N ASN A 113 -3.06 2.83 -0.88
CA ASN A 113 -3.79 3.86 -0.18
C ASN A 113 -5.24 3.88 -0.66
N ASP A 114 -6.07 3.23 0.11
CA ASP A 114 -7.51 3.28 -0.01
C ASP A 114 -8.06 4.37 0.92
N THR A 115 -8.66 5.44 0.39
CA THR A 115 -9.23 6.55 1.17
C THR A 115 -10.25 6.15 2.24
N GLY A 116 -10.81 4.93 2.20
CA GLY A 116 -11.70 4.40 3.24
C GLY A 116 -11.01 3.70 4.42
N SER A 117 -9.68 3.54 4.36
CA SER A 117 -8.91 2.82 5.37
C SER A 117 -8.26 3.74 6.41
N ASP A 118 -8.46 3.40 7.69
CA ASP A 118 -8.07 4.22 8.84
C ASP A 118 -6.85 3.66 9.61
N ILE A 119 -6.35 2.50 9.19
CA ILE A 119 -5.26 1.82 9.89
C ILE A 119 -4.41 1.05 8.89
N SER A 120 -3.09 1.07 9.10
CA SER A 120 -2.17 0.36 8.22
C SER A 120 -2.29 -1.16 8.41
N THR A 121 -1.97 -1.93 7.38
CA THR A 121 -1.86 -3.39 7.48
C THR A 121 -0.39 -3.80 7.48
N ILE A 122 -0.01 -4.66 8.43
CA ILE A 122 1.23 -5.43 8.40
C ILE A 122 0.84 -6.91 8.39
N PHE A 123 1.42 -7.67 7.47
CA PHE A 123 1.24 -9.12 7.53
C PHE A 123 2.13 -9.74 8.60
N ASP A 124 1.61 -10.73 9.30
CA ASP A 124 2.34 -11.50 10.31
C ASP A 124 3.65 -12.10 9.78
N VAL A 125 3.65 -12.53 8.51
CA VAL A 125 4.84 -13.00 7.79
C VAL A 125 5.95 -11.95 7.68
N ASN A 126 5.64 -10.66 7.80
CA ASN A 126 6.61 -9.57 7.77
C ASN A 126 7.27 -9.33 9.14
N MET A 127 6.61 -9.73 10.23
CA MET A 127 7.04 -9.45 11.60
C MET A 127 8.44 -9.97 11.97
N PRO A 128 8.91 -11.14 11.47
CA PRO A 128 10.27 -11.59 11.72
C PRO A 128 11.35 -10.67 11.12
N TYR A 129 11.03 -9.92 10.06
CA TYR A 129 11.98 -9.05 9.36
C TYR A 129 12.10 -7.65 9.95
N LEU A 130 11.22 -7.27 10.88
CA LEU A 130 11.17 -5.92 11.45
C LEU A 130 12.10 -5.73 12.66
N GLY A 131 12.81 -6.78 13.09
CA GLY A 131 13.80 -6.73 14.17
C GLY A 131 13.16 -6.61 15.56
N ASN A 132 13.49 -7.53 16.47
CA ASN A 132 13.01 -7.54 17.87
C ASN A 132 11.48 -7.44 18.09
N SER A 133 10.66 -8.02 17.21
CA SER A 133 9.18 -7.94 17.31
C SER A 133 8.56 -8.52 18.60
N ARG A 134 9.25 -9.46 19.27
CA ARG A 134 8.79 -10.05 20.55
C ARG A 134 9.09 -9.18 21.78
N GLY A 135 10.18 -8.43 21.76
CA GLY A 135 10.57 -7.52 22.85
C GLY A 135 10.03 -6.10 22.67
N TYR A 136 9.24 -5.89 21.62
CA TYR A 136 8.77 -4.57 21.21
C TYR A 136 7.64 -4.08 22.13
N ALA A 137 7.81 -2.90 22.72
CA ALA A 137 6.82 -2.28 23.61
C ALA A 137 5.71 -1.53 22.86
N GLY A 138 5.78 -1.45 21.52
CA GLY A 138 4.80 -0.72 20.71
C GLY A 138 3.52 -1.50 20.37
N TRP A 139 3.29 -2.67 20.96
CA TRP A 139 2.00 -3.35 20.87
C TRP A 139 0.92 -2.57 21.62
N ALA A 140 -0.19 -2.28 20.95
CA ALA A 140 -1.23 -1.35 21.40
C ALA A 140 -2.61 -2.01 21.52
N GLY A 141 -2.64 -3.28 21.93
CA GLY A 141 -3.88 -4.05 22.12
C GLY A 141 -4.42 -4.63 20.82
N PHE A 142 -5.73 -4.53 20.62
CA PHE A 142 -6.44 -5.07 19.46
C PHE A 142 -7.32 -4.01 18.80
N ALA A 143 -7.53 -4.13 17.50
CA ALA A 143 -8.45 -3.32 16.73
C ALA A 143 -9.47 -4.19 16.02
N THR A 144 -10.74 -3.78 16.07
CA THR A 144 -11.80 -4.36 15.24
C THR A 144 -11.76 -3.70 13.87
N ILE A 145 -11.64 -4.51 12.83
CA ILE A 145 -11.68 -4.08 11.43
C ILE A 145 -13.05 -4.40 10.87
N SER A 146 -13.67 -3.41 10.25
CA SER A 146 -14.96 -3.50 9.57
C SER A 146 -14.87 -2.83 8.21
N GLY A 147 -15.56 -3.39 7.23
CA GLY A 147 -15.75 -2.79 5.91
C GLY A 147 -17.24 -2.52 5.65
N ALA A 148 -17.58 -2.12 4.42
CA ALA A 148 -18.96 -1.87 4.02
C ALA A 148 -19.88 -3.11 4.18
N GLY A 149 -19.31 -4.31 4.11
CA GLY A 149 -20.02 -5.59 4.33
C GLY A 149 -20.14 -6.01 5.81
N GLY A 150 -19.70 -5.19 6.77
CA GLY A 150 -19.72 -5.50 8.21
C GLY A 150 -18.35 -5.84 8.79
N MET A 151 -18.34 -6.50 9.94
CA MET A 151 -17.11 -6.83 10.67
C MET A 151 -16.27 -7.84 9.88
N VAL A 152 -15.01 -7.50 9.63
CA VAL A 152 -14.01 -8.34 8.95
C VAL A 152 -13.24 -9.18 9.98
N GLY A 153 -12.88 -8.62 11.13
CA GLY A 153 -12.18 -9.35 12.18
C GLY A 153 -11.62 -8.46 13.29
N VAL A 154 -10.93 -9.09 14.25
CA VAL A 154 -10.22 -8.40 15.34
C VAL A 154 -8.76 -8.81 15.28
N PHE A 155 -7.86 -7.83 15.21
CA PHE A 155 -6.44 -8.06 14.97
C PHE A 155 -5.57 -7.31 16.00
N PRO A 156 -4.41 -7.87 16.39
CA PRO A 156 -3.43 -7.15 17.21
C PRO A 156 -3.01 -5.84 16.56
N LYS A 157 -2.90 -4.78 17.35
CA LYS A 157 -2.46 -3.45 16.91
C LYS A 157 -1.02 -3.20 17.34
N ILE A 158 -0.24 -2.58 16.46
CA ILE A 158 1.17 -2.25 16.67
C ILE A 158 1.47 -0.85 16.15
N ASN A 159 2.26 -0.09 16.91
CA ASN A 159 2.79 1.20 16.49
C ASN A 159 4.08 0.98 15.71
N VAL A 160 4.20 1.58 14.54
CA VAL A 160 5.37 1.45 13.66
C VAL A 160 5.76 2.80 13.09
N GLN A 161 6.92 2.86 12.44
CA GLN A 161 7.27 3.99 11.61
C GLN A 161 7.32 3.57 10.15
N VAL A 162 6.71 4.39 9.30
CA VAL A 162 6.78 4.25 7.85
C VAL A 162 7.44 5.48 7.23
N ARG A 163 7.95 5.36 6.02
CA ARG A 163 8.32 6.50 5.18
C ARG A 163 8.13 6.14 3.73
N LEU A 164 7.73 7.09 2.90
CA LEU A 164 7.60 6.85 1.47
C LEU A 164 8.96 6.91 0.80
N VAL A 165 9.08 6.14 -0.27
CA VAL A 165 10.25 6.15 -1.14
C VAL A 165 9.85 6.32 -2.60
N GLY A 166 10.72 6.95 -3.38
CA GLY A 166 10.59 7.02 -4.84
C GLY A 166 10.94 5.68 -5.51
N ASP A 167 10.86 5.66 -6.84
CA ASP A 167 11.19 4.48 -7.65
C ASP A 167 12.68 4.07 -7.53
N ASP A 168 13.53 5.02 -7.16
CA ASP A 168 14.95 4.83 -6.84
C ASP A 168 15.21 4.35 -5.41
N ASN A 169 14.14 4.10 -4.64
CA ASN A 169 14.14 3.72 -3.24
C ASN A 169 14.70 4.79 -2.29
N LEU A 170 14.92 6.02 -2.77
CA LEU A 170 15.34 7.12 -1.93
C LEU A 170 14.17 7.62 -1.07
N PRO A 171 14.43 8.00 0.20
CA PRO A 171 13.42 8.62 1.05
C PRO A 171 12.82 9.84 0.37
N TRP A 172 11.50 9.85 0.30
CA TRP A 172 10.73 11.03 -0.10
C TRP A 172 10.07 11.73 1.09
N SER A 173 9.89 11.02 2.21
CA SER A 173 9.38 11.58 3.47
C SER A 173 10.32 11.29 4.64
N ASP A 174 10.15 12.05 5.72
CA ASP A 174 10.62 11.66 7.04
C ASP A 174 9.89 10.40 7.55
N TRP A 175 10.34 9.86 8.68
CA TRP A 175 9.65 8.78 9.37
C TRP A 175 8.35 9.27 10.00
N ILE A 176 7.26 8.65 9.59
CA ILE A 176 5.88 8.92 10.00
C ILE A 176 5.44 7.83 10.96
N LEU A 177 4.83 8.21 12.08
CA LEU A 177 4.20 7.25 12.99
C LEU A 177 2.94 6.69 12.35
N GLU A 178 2.80 5.36 12.33
CA GLU A 178 1.62 4.66 11.85
C GLU A 178 1.13 3.69 12.94
N GLU A 179 -0.18 3.63 13.12
CA GLU A 179 -0.81 2.50 13.78
C GLU A 179 -1.12 1.45 12.71
N ALA A 180 -0.75 0.20 12.97
CA ALA A 180 -1.00 -0.90 12.07
C ALA A 180 -1.69 -2.07 12.77
N VAL A 181 -2.51 -2.81 12.04
CA VAL A 181 -2.94 -4.15 12.45
C VAL A 181 -1.98 -5.20 11.92
N VAL A 182 -1.67 -6.19 12.76
CA VAL A 182 -0.96 -7.40 12.35
C VAL A 182 -1.97 -8.48 12.04
N ARG A 183 -2.03 -8.94 10.79
CA ARG A 183 -2.97 -9.98 10.37
C ARG A 183 -2.30 -11.05 9.51
N PRO A 184 -2.88 -12.25 9.41
CA PRO A 184 -2.44 -13.24 8.44
C PRO A 184 -2.50 -12.68 7.02
N ALA A 185 -1.43 -12.91 6.26
CA ALA A 185 -1.48 -12.75 4.82
C ALA A 185 -2.47 -13.76 4.21
N GLY A 186 -3.12 -13.39 3.11
CA GLY A 186 -3.99 -14.31 2.40
C GLY A 186 -4.43 -13.75 1.05
N PRO A 187 -4.86 -14.63 0.12
CA PRO A 187 -5.30 -14.23 -1.20
C PRO A 187 -6.41 -13.18 -1.11
N GLY A 188 -6.31 -12.13 -1.92
CA GLY A 188 -7.33 -11.08 -1.96
C GLY A 188 -7.20 -9.99 -0.89
N ILE A 189 -6.36 -10.15 0.15
CA ILE A 189 -6.24 -9.17 1.24
C ILE A 189 -5.19 -8.11 0.86
N PRO A 190 -5.56 -6.83 0.66
CA PRO A 190 -4.60 -5.79 0.38
C PRO A 190 -3.81 -5.38 1.63
N GLN A 191 -2.54 -5.00 1.43
CA GLN A 191 -1.79 -4.25 2.43
C GLN A 191 -2.15 -2.77 2.31
N LEU A 192 -2.57 -2.14 3.41
CA LEU A 192 -3.14 -0.79 3.41
C LEU A 192 -2.23 0.21 4.14
N SER A 193 -2.24 1.48 3.71
CA SER A 193 -1.71 2.60 4.49
C SER A 193 -2.75 3.08 5.52
N GLY A 194 -2.28 3.74 6.59
CA GLY A 194 -3.14 4.23 7.67
C GLY A 194 -3.17 5.75 7.78
N TYR A 195 -3.66 6.25 8.92
CA TYR A 195 -3.84 7.68 9.18
C TYR A 195 -2.53 8.48 9.21
N GLY A 196 -1.43 7.88 9.68
CA GLY A 196 -0.17 8.58 9.86
C GLY A 196 0.30 9.27 8.58
N ILE A 197 0.23 8.55 7.46
CA ILE A 197 0.58 9.08 6.14
C ILE A 197 -0.38 10.20 5.71
N ARG A 198 -1.66 10.12 6.07
CA ARG A 198 -2.69 11.12 5.70
C ARG A 198 -2.58 12.43 6.47
N GLU A 199 -2.12 12.36 7.71
CA GLU A 199 -1.98 13.54 8.57
C GLU A 199 -0.69 14.31 8.25
N VAL A 200 0.36 13.61 7.82
CA VAL A 200 1.68 14.23 7.58
C VAL A 200 1.84 14.66 6.13
N LEU A 201 1.18 14.00 5.19
CA LEU A 201 1.26 14.33 3.78
C LEU A 201 -0.05 14.93 3.30
N TYR A 202 0.08 15.93 2.45
CA TYR A 202 -1.04 16.44 1.69
C TYR A 202 -1.41 15.40 0.65
N LEU A 203 -2.40 14.59 0.99
CA LEU A 203 -3.09 13.71 0.08
C LEU A 203 -4.25 14.51 -0.51
N ALA A 204 -4.10 15.02 -1.73
CA ALA A 204 -5.25 15.55 -2.44
C ALA A 204 -5.92 14.42 -3.19
N THR A 205 -7.20 14.25 -2.92
CA THR A 205 -8.11 13.71 -3.92
C THR A 205 -8.36 14.79 -4.96
N GLY A 206 -7.90 14.56 -6.19
CA GLY A 206 -8.28 15.41 -7.31
C GLY A 206 -9.81 15.46 -7.47
N PRO A 207 -10.37 16.50 -8.12
CA PRO A 207 -11.81 16.61 -8.34
C PRO A 207 -12.40 15.29 -8.87
N GLY A 208 -13.34 14.73 -8.11
CA GLY A 208 -13.94 13.41 -8.39
C GLY A 208 -13.58 12.29 -7.39
N ASN A 209 -12.59 12.43 -6.50
CA ASN A 209 -12.10 11.36 -5.58
C ASN A 209 -11.28 10.27 -6.26
N HIS A 210 -10.47 10.64 -7.24
CA HIS A 210 -9.94 9.65 -8.17
C HIS A 210 -8.46 9.76 -8.47
N VAL A 211 -7.81 10.80 -8.00
CA VAL A 211 -6.35 10.97 -8.08
C VAL A 211 -5.86 11.01 -6.66
N LEU A 212 -4.77 10.30 -6.36
CA LEU A 212 -4.08 10.45 -5.09
C LEU A 212 -2.75 11.15 -5.34
N ALA A 213 -2.76 12.47 -5.24
CA ALA A 213 -1.54 13.26 -5.26
C ALA A 213 -1.02 13.36 -3.83
N VAL A 214 0.22 12.92 -3.61
CA VAL A 214 0.88 13.00 -2.31
C VAL A 214 1.93 14.11 -2.38
N SER A 215 1.98 14.97 -1.38
CA SER A 215 3.05 15.94 -1.23
C SER A 215 3.42 16.14 0.23
N ALA A 216 4.71 16.28 0.51
CA ALA A 216 5.20 16.67 1.83
C ALA A 216 4.89 18.14 2.17
N THR A 217 4.50 18.97 1.18
CA THR A 217 4.17 20.38 1.41
C THR A 217 2.93 20.81 0.64
N LYS A 218 2.20 21.80 1.18
CA LYS A 218 1.02 22.37 0.52
C LYS A 218 1.33 23.00 -0.84
N GLY A 219 2.51 23.62 -0.99
CA GLY A 219 2.96 24.23 -2.25
C GLY A 219 3.32 23.20 -3.32
N GLY A 220 3.91 22.07 -2.94
CA GLY A 220 4.18 20.96 -3.85
C GLY A 220 2.89 20.32 -4.36
N LEU A 221 1.84 20.26 -3.55
CA LEU A 221 0.52 19.78 -3.98
C LEU A 221 -0.10 20.69 -5.05
N ALA A 222 0.00 22.02 -4.90
CA ALA A 222 -0.51 22.99 -5.86
C ALA A 222 0.27 23.01 -7.21
N SER A 223 1.47 22.43 -7.24
CA SER A 223 2.22 22.22 -8.50
C SER A 223 1.92 20.87 -9.17
N LEU A 224 1.16 20.00 -8.50
CA LEU A 224 0.77 18.66 -8.95
C LEU A 224 -0.71 18.54 -9.34
N LEU A 225 -1.50 19.58 -9.05
CA LEU A 225 -2.93 19.76 -9.39
C LEU A 225 -3.08 20.93 -10.36
#